data_AF-A0A382IY06-F1
#
_entry.id   AF-A0A382IY06-F1
#
_cell.length_a   1.000
_cell.length_b   1.000
_cell.length_c   1.000
_cell.angle_alpha   90.00
_cell.angle_beta   90.00
_cell.angle_gamma   90.00
#
_symmetry.space_group_name_H-M   'P 1'
#
loop_
_entity.id
_entity.type
_entity.pdbx_description
1 polymer ?
#
loop_
_entity_poly.entity_id
_entity_poly.type
_entity_poly.pdbx_seq_one_letter_code
_entity_poly.pdbx_strand_id
1 'polypeptide(L)'
;TGDLNWTSNSNTDYDSDGCQDSSIEDLDDDNDSVQDSSDLCPKGKLYWISDSSTDYDSDGCNDSDEDDDDDNDEISDSLENCPTGVLGWISNSTNDYDTDGCQDSTEDDDDDNDGVLDGGDSCDKGNIDWFSSSSTDHDSDGCQDSSLEDVDDDNDGMNDTADYCHTGDLGWLVSILTDHDQDGCRDDGEDFDDDNDNVPDMVDDCSRGIVGWDGLNSSNDHDSDGCFNLGEDNDDDNDSLSDVYDDCSQGDLWWTSDLETDYDQDGCRDSGEDIDDDNDSVEDFEDDCMTGDLGWTANSTTDYDSDGCKDSGEDFDDDNDNVSDMVDDCPIGDLNWTSISATDYDSDGCQDSS
;
A
#
# COMPACT_ATOMS: atom_id res chain seq x y z
N THR A 1 -73.13 30.43 39.05
CA THR A 1 -74.30 30.13 39.93
C THR A 1 -74.11 28.70 40.32
N GLY A 2 -73.76 28.45 41.58
CA GLY A 2 -73.33 27.15 42.09
C GLY A 2 -74.27 25.99 41.75
N ASP A 3 -73.74 24.86 41.30
CA ASP A 3 -74.46 23.60 41.28
C ASP A 3 -74.78 23.15 42.72
N LEU A 4 -75.93 22.51 42.90
CA LEU A 4 -76.47 22.16 44.22
C LEU A 4 -76.71 20.65 44.32
N ASN A 5 -76.55 20.11 45.53
CA ASN A 5 -76.75 18.69 45.88
C ASN A 5 -75.61 17.74 45.49
N TRP A 6 -74.38 18.23 45.45
CA TRP A 6 -73.16 17.42 45.38
C TRP A 6 -72.36 17.55 46.69
N THR A 7 -71.25 16.82 46.84
CA THR A 7 -70.41 16.85 48.06
C THR A 7 -69.00 17.24 47.69
N SER A 8 -68.53 18.41 48.13
CA SER A 8 -67.13 18.83 47.99
C SER A 8 -66.17 17.86 48.69
N ASN A 9 -65.26 17.29 47.90
CA ASN A 9 -64.18 16.39 48.27
C ASN A 9 -63.23 16.25 47.07
N SER A 10 -62.03 15.70 47.29
CA SER A 10 -60.95 15.58 46.30
C SER A 10 -61.26 14.79 45.01
N ASN A 11 -62.47 14.25 44.83
CA ASN A 11 -62.87 13.59 43.57
C ASN A 11 -63.88 14.42 42.76
N THR A 12 -64.40 15.52 43.30
CA THR A 12 -65.50 16.29 42.71
C THR A 12 -65.34 17.81 42.88
N ASP A 13 -64.20 18.23 43.44
CA ASP A 13 -63.74 19.58 43.82
C ASP A 13 -62.26 19.41 44.16
N TYR A 14 -61.46 19.22 43.10
CA TYR A 14 -60.09 18.72 43.20
C TYR A 14 -59.16 19.76 43.87
N ASP A 15 -59.25 21.00 43.43
CA ASP A 15 -58.52 22.16 43.97
C ASP A 15 -59.13 22.78 45.25
N SER A 16 -60.35 22.37 45.62
CA SER A 16 -61.10 22.89 46.76
C SER A 16 -61.53 24.36 46.67
N ASP A 17 -61.78 24.89 45.47
CA ASP A 17 -62.27 26.25 45.26
C ASP A 17 -63.79 26.41 45.53
N GLY A 18 -64.51 25.28 45.57
CA GLY A 18 -65.95 25.19 45.84
C GLY A 18 -66.84 25.17 44.60
N CYS A 19 -66.28 25.01 43.41
CA CYS A 19 -66.94 24.66 42.15
C CYS A 19 -66.93 23.13 41.98
N GLN A 20 -67.86 22.61 41.17
CA GLN A 20 -67.94 21.18 40.93
C GLN A 20 -67.21 20.83 39.63
N ASP A 21 -66.10 20.09 39.72
CA ASP A 21 -65.24 19.65 38.61
C ASP A 21 -66.02 19.24 37.34
N SER A 22 -66.96 18.29 37.50
CA SER A 22 -67.71 17.71 36.37
C SER A 22 -68.73 18.64 35.71
N SER A 23 -68.81 19.91 36.12
CA SER A 23 -69.84 20.87 35.73
C SER A 23 -69.22 22.08 35.03
N ILE A 24 -69.98 22.77 34.18
CA ILE A 24 -69.50 23.95 33.42
C ILE A 24 -69.19 25.19 34.27
N GLU A 25 -69.36 25.10 35.59
CA GLU A 25 -69.04 26.20 36.49
C GLU A 25 -67.58 26.20 36.90
N ASP A 26 -66.96 25.03 36.84
CA ASP A 26 -65.53 24.80 36.90
C ASP A 26 -65.01 24.57 35.48
N LEU A 27 -63.84 25.11 35.15
CA LEU A 27 -63.23 24.97 33.82
C LEU A 27 -61.73 24.74 33.92
N ASP A 28 -61.21 24.61 35.15
CA ASP A 28 -59.80 24.58 35.53
C ASP A 28 -59.77 23.85 36.88
N ASP A 29 -59.87 22.53 36.82
CA ASP A 29 -60.10 21.61 37.94
C ASP A 29 -58.94 21.62 38.98
N ASP A 30 -57.75 22.12 38.62
CA ASP A 30 -56.57 22.22 39.48
C ASP A 30 -56.02 23.66 39.70
N ASN A 31 -56.62 24.65 39.04
CA ASN A 31 -56.43 26.09 39.20
C ASN A 31 -55.02 26.58 38.80
N ASP A 32 -54.41 25.94 37.81
CA ASP A 32 -53.10 26.27 37.27
C ASP A 32 -53.13 27.36 36.16
N SER A 33 -54.33 27.80 35.77
CA SER A 33 -54.64 28.80 34.72
C SER A 33 -54.74 28.30 33.28
N VAL A 34 -54.60 27.00 33.05
CA VAL A 34 -55.00 26.31 31.81
C VAL A 34 -56.44 25.81 31.96
N GLN A 35 -57.18 25.69 30.87
CA GLN A 35 -58.55 25.16 30.94
C GLN A 35 -58.53 23.66 30.71
N ASP A 36 -59.35 22.88 31.42
CA ASP A 36 -59.41 21.40 31.31
C ASP A 36 -59.52 20.87 29.87
N SER A 37 -60.08 21.67 28.96
CA SER A 37 -60.25 21.32 27.54
C SER A 37 -58.99 21.46 26.67
N SER A 38 -57.96 22.09 27.21
CA SER A 38 -56.65 22.37 26.58
C SER A 38 -55.50 21.98 27.50
N ASP A 39 -55.81 21.25 28.56
CA ASP A 39 -54.92 20.78 29.61
C ASP A 39 -54.76 19.25 29.46
N LEU A 40 -53.52 18.76 29.36
CA LEU A 40 -53.20 17.32 29.30
C LEU A 40 -53.15 16.69 30.71
N CYS A 41 -53.03 17.50 31.75
CA CYS A 41 -53.09 17.16 33.16
C CYS A 41 -54.24 17.85 33.92
N PRO A 42 -55.54 17.72 33.53
CA PRO A 42 -56.67 18.46 34.15
C PRO A 42 -56.89 18.28 35.65
N LYS A 43 -56.17 17.36 36.30
CA LYS A 43 -56.18 17.15 37.76
C LYS A 43 -54.75 16.95 38.22
N GLY A 44 -53.91 17.90 37.86
CA GLY A 44 -52.48 17.88 38.08
C GLY A 44 -52.11 18.40 39.47
N LYS A 45 -50.93 18.98 39.54
CA LYS A 45 -50.31 19.44 40.77
C LYS A 45 -51.01 20.70 41.19
N LEU A 46 -51.35 20.78 42.47
CA LEU A 46 -51.95 22.00 43.00
C LEU A 46 -50.89 23.03 43.40
N TYR A 47 -51.28 24.31 43.39
CA TYR A 47 -50.50 25.46 43.89
C TYR A 47 -49.32 25.91 43.02
N TRP A 48 -49.46 25.84 41.70
CA TRP A 48 -48.57 26.47 40.72
C TRP A 48 -49.42 27.22 39.68
N ILE A 49 -48.78 27.82 38.68
CA ILE A 49 -49.43 28.50 37.57
C ILE A 49 -48.67 28.11 36.32
N SER A 50 -49.35 27.68 35.26
CA SER A 50 -48.81 27.50 33.92
C SER A 50 -48.28 28.82 33.36
N ASP A 51 -46.97 28.86 33.15
CA ASP A 51 -46.24 29.88 32.41
C ASP A 51 -44.99 29.26 31.80
N SER A 52 -44.35 29.97 30.86
CA SER A 52 -43.21 29.47 30.09
C SER A 52 -41.94 29.13 30.90
N SER A 53 -42.01 29.11 32.24
CA SER A 53 -40.92 28.67 33.12
C SER A 53 -41.28 27.45 33.98
N THR A 54 -42.52 26.98 33.91
CA THR A 54 -43.01 25.81 34.66
C THR A 54 -43.96 24.91 33.86
N ASP A 55 -44.28 25.30 32.63
CA ASP A 55 -45.07 24.63 31.59
C ASP A 55 -44.54 25.19 30.25
N TYR A 56 -43.47 24.57 29.74
CA TYR A 56 -42.67 25.13 28.63
C TYR A 56 -43.46 25.17 27.31
N ASP A 57 -44.20 24.11 27.01
CA ASP A 57 -45.00 23.96 25.78
C ASP A 57 -46.45 24.47 25.91
N SER A 58 -46.89 24.81 27.13
CA SER A 58 -48.21 25.30 27.47
C SER A 58 -49.33 24.26 27.34
N ASP A 59 -49.07 23.01 27.70
CA ASP A 59 -50.03 21.90 27.65
C ASP A 59 -50.84 21.70 28.96
N GLY A 60 -50.53 22.44 30.03
CA GLY A 60 -51.20 22.35 31.34
C GLY A 60 -50.60 21.32 32.30
N CYS A 61 -49.56 20.60 31.90
CA CYS A 61 -48.77 19.74 32.77
C CYS A 61 -47.59 20.53 33.35
N ASN A 62 -47.20 20.18 34.58
CA ASN A 62 -46.05 20.82 35.20
C ASN A 62 -44.75 20.11 34.80
N ASP A 63 -43.82 20.83 34.15
CA ASP A 63 -42.52 20.33 33.68
C ASP A 63 -41.82 19.41 34.70
N SER A 64 -41.79 19.85 35.97
CA SER A 64 -40.97 19.19 36.99
C SER A 64 -41.55 17.93 37.62
N ASP A 65 -42.86 17.67 37.46
CA ASP A 65 -43.56 16.65 38.25
C ASP A 65 -44.59 15.81 37.45
N GLU A 66 -45.11 16.31 36.34
CA GLU A 66 -46.26 15.73 35.65
C GLU A 66 -46.10 15.61 34.14
N ASP A 67 -45.25 16.46 33.57
CA ASP A 67 -44.79 16.33 32.20
C ASP A 67 -43.54 15.45 32.14
N ASP A 68 -43.45 14.62 31.10
CA ASP A 68 -42.29 13.80 30.80
C ASP A 68 -41.68 14.18 29.42
N ASP A 69 -42.23 15.18 28.72
CA ASP A 69 -41.90 15.69 27.38
C ASP A 69 -42.21 17.21 27.31
N ASP A 70 -41.33 18.03 27.91
CA ASP A 70 -41.52 19.46 28.18
C ASP A 70 -41.72 20.31 26.90
N ASP A 71 -41.31 19.83 25.72
CA ASP A 71 -41.41 20.55 24.44
C ASP A 71 -42.34 19.88 23.39
N ASN A 72 -42.92 18.74 23.77
CA ASN A 72 -43.95 17.99 23.07
C ASN A 72 -43.51 17.47 21.68
N ASP A 73 -42.26 17.03 21.55
CA ASP A 73 -41.68 16.53 20.31
C ASP A 73 -41.84 14.99 20.09
N GLU A 74 -42.47 14.29 21.05
CA GLU A 74 -42.67 12.83 21.15
C GLU A 74 -41.46 12.02 21.65
N ILE A 75 -40.35 12.65 22.03
CA ILE A 75 -39.28 12.05 22.84
C ILE A 75 -39.62 12.33 24.32
N SER A 76 -38.71 12.08 25.26
CA SER A 76 -38.99 12.32 26.69
C SER A 76 -37.75 12.91 27.29
N ASP A 77 -37.90 13.92 28.15
CA ASP A 77 -36.79 14.72 28.70
C ASP A 77 -35.63 13.87 29.26
N SER A 78 -35.95 12.68 29.76
CA SER A 78 -34.96 11.76 30.35
C SER A 78 -34.05 11.07 29.32
N LEU A 79 -34.41 11.12 28.05
CA LEU A 79 -33.74 10.56 26.89
C LEU A 79 -33.16 11.64 25.98
N GLU A 80 -33.42 12.92 26.26
CA GLU A 80 -33.08 14.02 25.36
C GLU A 80 -31.82 14.77 25.76
N ASN A 81 -31.18 15.33 24.75
CA ASN A 81 -30.16 16.36 24.90
C ASN A 81 -30.77 17.77 24.94
N CYS A 82 -31.96 17.95 24.37
CA CYS A 82 -32.69 19.23 24.28
C CYS A 82 -34.08 19.23 24.94
N PRO A 83 -34.20 18.95 26.26
CA PRO A 83 -35.50 18.84 26.97
C PRO A 83 -36.33 20.13 27.05
N THR A 84 -35.92 21.23 26.41
CA THR A 84 -36.72 22.46 26.28
C THR A 84 -36.38 23.09 24.93
N GLY A 85 -36.52 22.30 23.86
CA GLY A 85 -36.12 22.62 22.50
C GLY A 85 -37.12 23.53 21.76
N VAL A 86 -37.02 23.56 20.44
CA VAL A 86 -37.92 24.33 19.58
C VAL A 86 -39.31 23.71 19.65
N LEU A 87 -40.34 24.49 19.98
CA LEU A 87 -41.71 23.97 19.99
C LEU A 87 -42.30 23.76 18.58
N GLY A 88 -43.18 22.77 18.44
CA GLY A 88 -44.11 22.64 17.32
C GLY A 88 -43.61 21.80 16.14
N TRP A 89 -42.72 20.85 16.40
CA TRP A 89 -42.32 19.78 15.50
C TRP A 89 -42.52 18.43 16.21
N ILE A 90 -42.28 17.34 15.50
CA ILE A 90 -42.31 15.98 16.04
C ILE A 90 -41.03 15.31 15.57
N SER A 91 -40.30 14.69 16.49
CA SER A 91 -39.10 13.91 16.20
C SER A 91 -39.38 12.78 15.22
N ASN A 92 -38.50 12.65 14.24
CA ASN A 92 -38.44 11.52 13.32
C ASN A 92 -37.08 11.49 12.63
N SER A 93 -36.79 10.36 11.98
CA SER A 93 -35.50 10.10 11.29
C SER A 93 -35.15 11.02 10.10
N THR A 94 -35.83 12.15 9.91
CA THR A 94 -35.50 13.14 8.87
C THR A 94 -35.22 14.54 9.42
N ASN A 95 -35.53 14.80 10.69
CA ASN A 95 -35.33 16.09 11.36
C ASN A 95 -34.77 15.99 12.79
N ASP A 96 -34.55 14.77 13.24
CA ASP A 96 -33.82 14.35 14.45
C ASP A 96 -33.21 12.98 14.07
N TYR A 97 -32.01 13.03 13.50
CA TYR A 97 -31.42 11.89 12.79
C TYR A 97 -31.01 10.77 13.75
N ASP A 98 -30.44 11.12 14.90
CA ASP A 98 -29.97 10.19 15.92
C ASP A 98 -30.98 9.92 17.05
N THR A 99 -32.08 10.65 17.08
CA THR A 99 -33.20 10.52 18.02
C THR A 99 -32.91 11.01 19.45
N ASP A 100 -32.14 12.09 19.57
CA ASP A 100 -31.78 12.72 20.85
C ASP A 100 -32.72 13.88 21.29
N GLY A 101 -33.78 14.15 20.52
CA GLY A 101 -34.76 15.22 20.78
C GLY A 101 -34.25 16.63 20.46
N CYS A 102 -33.08 16.76 19.85
CA CYS A 102 -32.63 18.02 19.28
C CYS A 102 -33.00 18.09 17.79
N GLN A 103 -33.53 19.23 17.35
CA GLN A 103 -33.84 19.41 15.94
C GLN A 103 -32.57 19.66 15.11
N ASP A 104 -32.26 18.76 14.16
CA ASP A 104 -31.11 18.82 13.24
C ASP A 104 -30.85 20.25 12.71
N SER A 105 -31.94 20.92 12.28
CA SER A 105 -31.80 22.16 11.52
C SER A 105 -31.53 23.42 12.37
N THR A 106 -31.64 23.33 13.70
CA THR A 106 -31.66 24.52 14.56
C THR A 106 -30.98 24.39 15.92
N GLU A 107 -30.94 23.19 16.49
CA GLU A 107 -30.51 22.97 17.87
C GLU A 107 -29.44 21.90 18.01
N ASP A 108 -29.36 20.99 17.04
CA ASP A 108 -28.26 20.06 16.89
C ASP A 108 -27.18 20.63 15.96
N ASP A 109 -25.92 20.42 16.31
CA ASP A 109 -24.75 20.78 15.50
C ASP A 109 -23.91 19.51 15.15
N ASP A 110 -24.38 18.32 15.56
CA ASP A 110 -23.74 16.98 15.45
C ASP A 110 -24.85 15.91 15.26
N ASP A 111 -25.44 15.91 14.06
CA ASP A 111 -26.70 15.21 13.74
C ASP A 111 -26.65 13.68 13.94
N ASP A 112 -25.47 13.04 13.98
CA ASP A 112 -25.31 11.60 14.25
C ASP A 112 -24.59 11.27 15.58
N ASN A 113 -24.22 12.31 16.32
CA ASN A 113 -23.62 12.29 17.65
C ASN A 113 -22.33 11.46 17.76
N ASP A 114 -21.53 11.41 16.68
CA ASP A 114 -20.22 10.77 16.67
C ASP A 114 -19.10 11.64 17.31
N GLY A 115 -19.40 12.91 17.59
CA GLY A 115 -18.48 13.88 18.19
C GLY A 115 -17.74 14.79 17.20
N VAL A 116 -18.02 14.71 15.90
CA VAL A 116 -17.59 15.61 14.84
C VAL A 116 -18.78 16.49 14.44
N LEU A 117 -18.60 17.81 14.49
CA LEU A 117 -19.69 18.72 14.13
C LEU A 117 -19.97 18.67 12.62
N ASP A 118 -21.24 18.74 12.20
CA ASP A 118 -21.70 18.63 10.80
C ASP A 118 -20.90 19.49 9.81
N GLY A 119 -20.47 20.68 10.25
CA GLY A 119 -19.73 21.62 9.39
C GLY A 119 -18.32 21.15 8.99
N GLY A 120 -17.80 20.13 9.67
CA GLY A 120 -16.50 19.49 9.41
C GLY A 120 -16.62 17.99 9.16
N ASP A 121 -17.84 17.47 9.10
CA ASP A 121 -18.14 16.06 8.91
C ASP A 121 -18.51 15.78 7.44
N SER A 122 -17.81 14.84 6.81
CA SER A 122 -18.09 14.33 5.47
C SER A 122 -19.34 13.44 5.43
N CYS A 123 -19.69 12.88 6.58
CA CYS A 123 -20.76 11.95 6.87
C CYS A 123 -21.74 12.49 7.92
N ASP A 124 -22.11 13.77 7.84
CA ASP A 124 -23.04 14.50 8.75
C ASP A 124 -24.37 13.81 9.11
N LYS A 125 -24.76 12.75 8.41
CA LYS A 125 -25.86 11.85 8.79
C LYS A 125 -25.40 10.41 8.60
N GLY A 126 -24.37 10.03 9.34
CA GLY A 126 -23.62 8.79 9.19
C GLY A 126 -24.16 7.67 10.05
N ASN A 127 -23.29 6.74 10.44
CA ASN A 127 -23.63 5.73 11.40
C ASN A 127 -23.77 6.38 12.79
N ILE A 128 -24.80 5.99 13.52
CA ILE A 128 -24.99 6.40 14.92
C ILE A 128 -24.32 5.39 15.88
N ASP A 129 -24.27 5.70 17.17
CA ASP A 129 -23.75 4.84 18.26
C ASP A 129 -22.22 4.58 18.22
N TRP A 130 -21.43 5.51 17.72
CA TRP A 130 -19.96 5.45 17.79
C TRP A 130 -19.36 6.82 18.16
N PHE A 131 -18.03 6.90 18.20
CA PHE A 131 -17.34 8.17 18.43
C PHE A 131 -16.11 8.26 17.53
N SER A 132 -15.93 9.40 16.89
CA SER A 132 -14.72 9.71 16.14
C SER A 132 -13.48 9.67 17.04
N SER A 133 -12.45 9.00 16.54
CA SER A 133 -11.15 8.87 17.16
C SER A 133 -10.13 8.43 16.12
N SER A 134 -8.84 8.65 16.36
CA SER A 134 -7.75 8.21 15.47
C SER A 134 -7.61 6.68 15.30
N SER A 135 -8.61 5.89 15.68
CA SER A 135 -8.66 4.43 15.50
C SER A 135 -9.98 3.95 14.89
N THR A 136 -10.91 4.86 14.65
CA THR A 136 -12.25 4.61 14.11
C THR A 136 -12.67 5.62 13.04
N ASP A 137 -11.88 6.68 12.88
CA ASP A 137 -11.97 7.81 11.96
C ASP A 137 -10.51 8.31 11.82
N HIS A 138 -9.75 7.66 10.93
CA HIS A 138 -8.30 7.79 10.86
C HIS A 138 -7.87 9.18 10.36
N ASP A 139 -8.56 9.71 9.38
CA ASP A 139 -8.31 11.04 8.81
C ASP A 139 -9.05 12.19 9.51
N SER A 140 -9.95 11.86 10.44
CA SER A 140 -10.75 12.80 11.23
C SER A 140 -11.78 13.58 10.40
N ASP A 141 -12.39 12.93 9.42
CA ASP A 141 -13.41 13.52 8.55
C ASP A 141 -14.85 13.26 9.00
N GLY A 142 -15.06 12.51 10.10
CA GLY A 142 -16.38 12.19 10.67
C GLY A 142 -17.06 10.96 10.05
N CYS A 143 -16.39 10.26 9.13
CA CYS A 143 -16.86 8.99 8.63
C CYS A 143 -16.24 7.82 9.41
N GLN A 144 -17.02 6.75 9.66
CA GLN A 144 -16.48 5.57 10.36
C GLN A 144 -15.72 4.64 9.41
N ASP A 145 -14.40 4.51 9.62
CA ASP A 145 -13.47 3.64 8.84
C ASP A 145 -14.04 2.23 8.63
N SER A 146 -14.57 1.62 9.71
CA SER A 146 -14.96 0.21 9.70
C SER A 146 -16.27 -0.10 8.94
N SER A 147 -16.85 0.90 8.30
CA SER A 147 -18.18 0.86 7.72
C SER A 147 -18.16 0.94 6.18
N LEU A 148 -19.21 1.46 5.56
CA LEU A 148 -19.29 1.72 4.12
C LEU A 148 -19.55 3.19 3.81
N GLU A 149 -19.60 4.03 4.84
CA GLU A 149 -19.77 5.47 4.67
C GLU A 149 -18.44 6.13 4.34
N ASP A 150 -17.37 5.66 5.00
CA ASP A 150 -16.00 5.85 4.58
C ASP A 150 -15.58 4.73 3.61
N VAL A 151 -14.80 5.10 2.60
CA VAL A 151 -14.26 4.18 1.60
C VAL A 151 -12.81 4.52 1.23
N ASP A 152 -12.19 5.46 1.96
CA ASP A 152 -10.86 6.04 1.76
C ASP A 152 -10.38 6.57 3.13
N ASP A 153 -10.06 5.66 4.08
CA ASP A 153 -9.90 6.01 5.52
C ASP A 153 -8.74 6.99 5.78
N ASP A 154 -7.81 7.21 4.83
CA ASP A 154 -6.70 8.17 4.93
C ASP A 154 -6.76 9.34 3.95
N ASN A 155 -7.81 9.38 3.13
CA ASN A 155 -8.18 10.43 2.19
C ASN A 155 -7.06 10.77 1.17
N ASP A 156 -6.26 9.78 0.78
CA ASP A 156 -5.20 9.90 -0.22
C ASP A 156 -5.71 9.81 -1.68
N GLY A 157 -6.99 9.45 -1.86
CA GLY A 157 -7.67 9.33 -3.14
C GLY A 157 -7.61 7.94 -3.78
N MET A 158 -7.05 6.94 -3.12
CA MET A 158 -7.29 5.52 -3.37
C MET A 158 -8.48 5.03 -2.53
N ASN A 159 -9.00 3.86 -2.85
CA ASN A 159 -10.09 3.27 -2.07
C ASN A 159 -9.52 2.13 -1.24
N ASP A 160 -9.98 1.91 0.00
CA ASP A 160 -9.43 0.88 0.91
C ASP A 160 -9.40 -0.52 0.31
N THR A 161 -10.27 -0.80 -0.67
CA THR A 161 -10.30 -2.11 -1.35
C THR A 161 -9.15 -2.32 -2.35
N ALA A 162 -8.49 -1.24 -2.76
CA ALA A 162 -7.35 -1.21 -3.66
C ALA A 162 -6.06 -0.76 -2.96
N ASP A 163 -6.18 -0.15 -1.79
CA ASP A 163 -5.10 0.42 -0.99
C ASP A 163 -4.55 -0.61 0.03
N TYR A 164 -3.25 -0.89 -0.04
CA TYR A 164 -2.54 -1.75 0.90
C TYR A 164 -2.20 -1.08 2.23
N CYS A 165 -2.19 0.25 2.25
CA CYS A 165 -1.92 1.13 3.36
C CYS A 165 -3.13 1.96 3.77
N HIS A 166 -4.36 1.44 3.60
CA HIS A 166 -5.65 2.08 3.88
C HIS A 166 -5.82 2.88 5.19
N THR A 167 -4.92 2.78 6.17
CA THR A 167 -4.87 3.68 7.34
C THR A 167 -3.49 4.32 7.45
N GLY A 168 -3.08 4.95 6.35
CA GLY A 168 -1.70 5.30 6.06
C GLY A 168 -1.31 6.71 6.46
N ASP A 169 -0.27 7.24 5.81
CA ASP A 169 0.17 8.61 5.98
C ASP A 169 -0.96 9.57 5.53
N LEU A 170 -1.26 10.60 6.32
CA LEU A 170 -2.29 11.58 5.93
C LEU A 170 -1.71 12.76 5.12
N GLY A 171 -2.53 13.34 4.24
CA GLY A 171 -2.27 14.65 3.63
C GLY A 171 -1.37 14.61 2.39
N TRP A 172 -1.39 13.51 1.66
CA TRP A 172 -0.82 13.37 0.33
C TRP A 172 -1.92 12.92 -0.64
N LEU A 173 -1.57 12.69 -1.90
CA LEU A 173 -2.50 12.14 -2.89
C LEU A 173 -1.77 11.13 -3.75
N VAL A 174 -2.41 10.01 -4.08
CA VAL A 174 -1.85 8.98 -4.95
C VAL A 174 -1.50 9.52 -6.33
N SER A 175 -0.29 9.19 -6.77
CA SER A 175 0.22 9.47 -8.11
C SER A 175 1.47 8.66 -8.39
N ILE A 176 1.81 8.44 -9.66
CA ILE A 176 3.06 7.77 -10.09
C ILE A 176 4.37 8.47 -9.61
N LEU A 177 4.28 9.59 -8.90
CA LEU A 177 5.44 10.30 -8.33
C LEU A 177 5.55 10.12 -6.81
N THR A 178 4.52 9.57 -6.17
CA THR A 178 4.37 9.46 -4.71
C THR A 178 3.96 8.07 -4.24
N ASP A 179 3.49 7.24 -5.18
CA ASP A 179 3.05 5.86 -5.08
C ASP A 179 3.39 5.24 -6.46
N HIS A 180 4.59 4.67 -6.58
CA HIS A 180 5.19 4.28 -7.86
C HIS A 180 4.54 3.02 -8.46
N ASP A 181 4.22 2.05 -7.64
CA ASP A 181 3.53 0.83 -8.05
C ASP A 181 1.99 0.93 -8.07
N GLN A 182 1.43 2.00 -7.51
CA GLN A 182 0.00 2.25 -7.39
C GLN A 182 -0.71 1.26 -6.47
N ASP A 183 -0.09 0.92 -5.34
CA ASP A 183 -0.64 0.05 -4.32
C ASP A 183 -1.33 0.81 -3.15
N GLY A 184 -1.24 2.15 -3.15
CA GLY A 184 -1.84 3.01 -2.13
C GLY A 184 -0.91 3.34 -0.96
N CYS A 185 0.29 2.78 -0.93
CA CYS A 185 1.30 3.13 0.06
C CYS A 185 2.16 4.30 -0.42
N ARG A 186 2.46 5.23 0.49
CA ARG A 186 3.33 6.36 0.17
C ARG A 186 4.81 5.95 0.17
N ASP A 187 5.47 6.09 -0.99
CA ASP A 187 6.91 5.78 -1.18
C ASP A 187 7.83 6.41 -0.11
N ASP A 188 7.61 7.69 0.20
CA ASP A 188 8.49 8.49 1.07
C ASP A 188 8.23 8.24 2.58
N GLY A 189 7.62 7.12 2.96
CA GLY A 189 7.11 6.90 4.31
C GLY A 189 6.85 5.46 4.70
N GLU A 190 5.71 4.94 4.26
CA GLU A 190 5.10 3.71 4.77
C GLU A 190 5.25 2.51 3.83
N ASP A 191 5.55 2.80 2.57
CA ASP A 191 6.02 1.80 1.62
C ASP A 191 7.50 1.49 1.88
N PHE A 192 7.88 0.23 1.70
CA PHE A 192 9.25 -0.25 1.85
C PHE A 192 9.74 -1.04 0.63
N ASP A 193 8.92 -1.10 -0.42
CA ASP A 193 9.11 -1.82 -1.68
C ASP A 193 8.35 -1.04 -2.77
N ASP A 194 8.87 0.15 -3.09
CA ASP A 194 8.25 1.20 -3.93
C ASP A 194 7.79 0.67 -5.32
N ASP A 195 8.34 -0.43 -5.83
CA ASP A 195 7.97 -1.03 -7.11
C ASP A 195 7.35 -2.46 -7.03
N ASN A 196 7.16 -2.96 -5.80
CA ASN A 196 6.55 -4.23 -5.44
C ASN A 196 7.16 -5.45 -6.17
N ASP A 197 8.48 -5.43 -6.38
CA ASP A 197 9.22 -6.54 -6.99
C ASP A 197 9.65 -7.63 -5.98
N ASN A 198 9.39 -7.41 -4.68
CA ASN A 198 9.78 -8.22 -3.52
C ASN A 198 11.21 -8.01 -2.99
N VAL A 199 11.92 -6.98 -3.46
CA VAL A 199 13.23 -6.54 -2.99
C VAL A 199 13.07 -5.19 -2.26
N PRO A 200 13.26 -5.13 -0.93
CA PRO A 200 13.02 -3.89 -0.20
C PRO A 200 13.97 -2.76 -0.62
N ASP A 201 13.49 -1.51 -0.68
CA ASP A 201 14.23 -0.33 -1.17
C ASP A 201 15.63 -0.15 -0.57
N MET A 202 15.81 -0.61 0.68
CA MET A 202 17.07 -0.48 1.40
C MET A 202 18.21 -1.37 0.88
N VAL A 203 17.89 -2.36 0.04
CA VAL A 203 18.81 -3.29 -0.61
C VAL A 203 18.57 -3.39 -2.12
N ASP A 204 17.74 -2.51 -2.67
CA ASP A 204 17.41 -2.42 -4.08
C ASP A 204 18.09 -1.19 -4.70
N ASP A 205 18.98 -1.42 -5.66
CA ASP A 205 19.69 -0.35 -6.39
C ASP A 205 18.77 0.34 -7.42
N CYS A 206 17.65 -0.31 -7.77
CA CYS A 206 16.58 0.13 -8.64
C CYS A 206 15.23 0.29 -7.93
N SER A 207 15.23 0.80 -6.69
CA SER A 207 14.07 0.96 -5.81
C SER A 207 12.85 1.76 -6.33
N ARG A 208 12.80 2.18 -7.59
CA ARG A 208 11.61 2.75 -8.26
C ARG A 208 11.61 2.25 -9.70
N GLY A 209 11.82 0.95 -9.84
CA GLY A 209 12.16 0.31 -11.08
C GLY A 209 10.95 -0.16 -11.85
N ILE A 210 11.12 -1.23 -12.61
CA ILE A 210 10.00 -1.83 -13.31
C ILE A 210 9.06 -2.49 -12.31
N VAL A 211 7.76 -2.19 -12.34
CA VAL A 211 6.80 -2.83 -11.44
C VAL A 211 6.34 -4.22 -11.95
N GLY A 212 5.95 -5.10 -11.03
CA GLY A 212 5.18 -6.31 -11.35
C GLY A 212 6.00 -7.53 -11.83
N TRP A 213 7.22 -7.67 -11.32
CA TRP A 213 8.05 -8.86 -11.46
C TRP A 213 8.42 -9.42 -10.08
N ASP A 214 9.35 -10.38 -10.03
CA ASP A 214 9.78 -11.04 -8.79
C ASP A 214 11.31 -11.02 -8.77
N GLY A 215 11.89 -10.11 -7.99
CA GLY A 215 13.33 -9.92 -7.79
C GLY A 215 13.98 -10.96 -6.91
N LEU A 216 13.20 -11.77 -6.20
CA LEU A 216 13.75 -12.96 -5.52
C LEU A 216 14.02 -14.12 -6.48
N ASN A 217 13.63 -14.00 -7.75
CA ASN A 217 13.88 -14.99 -8.78
C ASN A 217 15.18 -14.68 -9.53
N SER A 218 16.21 -15.51 -9.32
CA SER A 218 17.51 -15.36 -9.96
C SER A 218 17.54 -15.48 -11.50
N SER A 219 16.40 -15.72 -12.14
CA SER A 219 16.27 -15.64 -13.61
C SER A 219 15.82 -14.26 -14.10
N ASN A 220 15.47 -13.38 -13.17
CA ASN A 220 15.00 -12.02 -13.40
C ASN A 220 15.94 -10.95 -12.79
N ASP A 221 16.64 -11.31 -11.72
CA ASP A 221 17.64 -10.50 -11.00
C ASP A 221 18.83 -11.44 -10.68
N HIS A 222 19.84 -11.46 -11.55
CA HIS A 222 20.89 -12.50 -11.52
C HIS A 222 21.89 -12.29 -10.39
N ASP A 223 22.24 -11.05 -10.10
CA ASP A 223 23.19 -10.68 -9.04
C ASP A 223 22.52 -10.34 -7.69
N SER A 224 21.18 -10.23 -7.67
CA SER A 224 20.36 -9.92 -6.50
C SER A 224 20.50 -8.48 -6.01
N ASP A 225 20.62 -7.51 -6.92
CA ASP A 225 20.72 -6.08 -6.62
C ASP A 225 19.36 -5.33 -6.67
N GLY A 226 18.27 -6.02 -7.05
CA GLY A 226 16.94 -5.43 -7.19
C GLY A 226 16.65 -4.77 -8.55
N CYS A 227 17.59 -4.82 -9.48
CA CYS A 227 17.39 -4.33 -10.83
C CYS A 227 16.93 -5.47 -11.77
N PHE A 228 15.86 -5.24 -12.54
CA PHE A 228 15.42 -6.25 -13.50
C PHE A 228 16.43 -6.40 -14.64
N ASN A 229 16.97 -7.62 -14.83
CA ASN A 229 17.96 -7.91 -15.87
C ASN A 229 17.58 -7.34 -17.25
N LEU A 230 16.29 -7.46 -17.62
CA LEU A 230 15.84 -7.01 -18.92
C LEU A 230 15.37 -5.55 -18.91
N GLY A 231 16.33 -4.64 -19.10
CA GLY A 231 16.08 -3.26 -19.52
C GLY A 231 16.14 -2.22 -18.41
N GLU A 232 16.53 -2.63 -17.21
CA GLU A 232 16.79 -1.77 -16.07
C GLU A 232 18.25 -1.91 -15.63
N ASP A 233 18.66 -3.15 -15.35
CA ASP A 233 20.07 -3.49 -15.16
C ASP A 233 20.84 -3.42 -16.50
N ASN A 234 22.12 -3.06 -16.42
CA ASN A 234 23.03 -3.06 -17.56
C ASN A 234 24.34 -3.81 -17.27
N ASP A 235 24.46 -4.45 -16.11
CA ASP A 235 25.61 -5.23 -15.62
C ASP A 235 25.06 -6.37 -14.73
N ASP A 236 24.36 -7.31 -15.37
CA ASP A 236 23.54 -8.38 -14.78
C ASP A 236 24.31 -9.30 -13.78
N ASP A 237 25.64 -9.40 -13.86
CA ASP A 237 26.49 -10.19 -12.95
C ASP A 237 27.49 -9.36 -12.12
N ASN A 238 27.41 -8.03 -12.27
CA ASN A 238 28.17 -7.04 -11.52
C ASN A 238 29.69 -7.22 -11.63
N ASP A 239 30.16 -7.55 -12.84
CA ASP A 239 31.57 -7.74 -13.18
C ASP A 239 32.26 -6.45 -13.69
N SER A 240 31.56 -5.31 -13.66
CA SER A 240 32.01 -3.99 -14.15
C SER A 240 32.16 -3.85 -15.67
N LEU A 241 31.77 -4.86 -16.44
CA LEU A 241 31.48 -4.73 -17.85
C LEU A 241 30.00 -4.33 -17.99
N SER A 242 29.42 -4.44 -19.17
CA SER A 242 28.00 -4.15 -19.35
C SER A 242 27.48 -5.14 -20.36
N ASP A 243 26.25 -5.62 -20.19
CA ASP A 243 25.70 -6.76 -20.95
C ASP A 243 25.83 -6.62 -22.48
N VAL A 244 25.92 -5.39 -22.99
CA VAL A 244 26.08 -5.13 -24.43
C VAL A 244 27.50 -5.38 -24.96
N TYR A 245 28.48 -5.53 -24.07
CA TYR A 245 29.88 -5.81 -24.34
C TYR A 245 30.36 -7.11 -23.68
N ASP A 246 29.44 -7.85 -23.06
CA ASP A 246 29.71 -9.03 -22.27
C ASP A 246 29.03 -10.25 -22.91
N ASP A 247 29.83 -11.19 -23.38
CA ASP A 247 29.38 -12.44 -24.01
C ASP A 247 28.86 -13.45 -22.96
N CYS A 248 29.22 -13.26 -21.69
CA CYS A 248 28.81 -14.01 -20.51
C CYS A 248 27.95 -13.19 -19.53
N SER A 249 27.14 -12.25 -20.02
CA SER A 249 26.36 -11.29 -19.20
C SER A 249 25.47 -11.82 -18.07
N GLN A 250 25.33 -13.13 -17.85
CA GLN A 250 24.67 -13.69 -16.68
C GLN A 250 25.59 -14.74 -16.06
N GLY A 251 26.83 -14.34 -15.86
CA GLY A 251 27.96 -15.20 -15.61
C GLY A 251 28.30 -15.38 -14.15
N ASP A 252 29.59 -15.60 -13.88
CA ASP A 252 30.11 -15.62 -12.53
C ASP A 252 29.89 -14.25 -11.87
N LEU A 253 29.35 -14.22 -10.65
CA LEU A 253 29.02 -12.96 -9.97
C LEU A 253 30.23 -12.34 -9.25
N TRP A 254 30.22 -11.01 -9.11
CA TRP A 254 31.07 -10.24 -8.17
C TRP A 254 32.58 -10.32 -8.43
N TRP A 255 32.99 -10.13 -9.68
CA TRP A 255 34.39 -10.00 -10.06
C TRP A 255 34.62 -8.70 -10.84
N THR A 256 35.70 -8.59 -11.60
CA THR A 256 35.99 -7.39 -12.37
C THR A 256 36.63 -7.81 -13.68
N SER A 257 36.00 -7.52 -14.82
CA SER A 257 36.63 -7.72 -16.13
C SER A 257 37.88 -6.83 -16.28
N ASP A 258 39.04 -7.48 -16.19
CA ASP A 258 40.35 -6.90 -16.42
C ASP A 258 41.33 -7.95 -16.98
N LEU A 259 42.44 -7.50 -17.57
CA LEU A 259 43.41 -8.36 -18.27
C LEU A 259 44.03 -9.50 -17.41
N GLU A 260 43.84 -9.53 -16.09
CA GLU A 260 44.28 -10.63 -15.22
C GLU A 260 43.20 -11.72 -15.04
N THR A 261 41.93 -11.40 -15.28
CA THR A 261 40.78 -12.30 -15.03
C THR A 261 39.85 -12.52 -16.23
N ASP A 262 40.02 -11.72 -17.27
CA ASP A 262 39.34 -11.75 -18.57
C ASP A 262 40.39 -11.27 -19.61
N TYR A 263 41.11 -12.24 -20.18
CA TYR A 263 42.30 -11.96 -20.98
C TYR A 263 41.97 -11.28 -22.32
N ASP A 264 40.91 -11.70 -22.97
CA ASP A 264 40.48 -11.15 -24.25
C ASP A 264 39.50 -9.95 -24.14
N GLN A 265 38.95 -9.72 -22.95
CA GLN A 265 37.96 -8.68 -22.61
C GLN A 265 36.60 -8.90 -23.26
N ASP A 266 36.14 -10.14 -23.34
CA ASP A 266 34.80 -10.49 -23.81
C ASP A 266 33.73 -10.55 -22.72
N GLY A 267 34.12 -10.42 -21.44
CA GLY A 267 33.22 -10.49 -20.28
C GLY A 267 33.06 -11.88 -19.68
N CYS A 268 33.70 -12.90 -20.25
CA CYS A 268 33.74 -14.22 -19.67
C CYS A 268 34.95 -14.36 -18.74
N ARG A 269 34.74 -14.89 -17.54
CA ARG A 269 35.82 -15.04 -16.56
C ARG A 269 36.72 -16.23 -16.87
N ASP A 270 37.98 -16.00 -17.22
CA ASP A 270 39.01 -17.02 -17.60
C ASP A 270 38.93 -18.28 -16.71
N SER A 271 38.98 -18.09 -15.40
CA SER A 271 39.11 -19.21 -14.44
C SER A 271 37.81 -19.99 -14.19
N GLY A 272 36.72 -19.64 -14.88
CA GLY A 272 35.36 -20.03 -14.55
C GLY A 272 34.56 -20.46 -15.76
N GLU A 273 33.97 -19.49 -16.44
CA GLU A 273 32.95 -19.68 -17.46
C GLU A 273 33.44 -19.49 -18.88
N ASP A 274 34.57 -18.80 -19.03
CA ASP A 274 35.31 -18.79 -20.27
C ASP A 274 35.91 -20.19 -20.52
N ILE A 275 35.91 -20.59 -21.78
CA ILE A 275 36.47 -21.87 -22.24
C ILE A 275 37.52 -21.67 -23.34
N ASP A 276 37.77 -20.43 -23.76
CA ASP A 276 38.66 -20.02 -24.85
C ASP A 276 39.23 -18.63 -24.50
N ASP A 277 40.16 -18.60 -23.52
CA ASP A 277 40.65 -17.37 -22.86
C ASP A 277 41.22 -16.32 -23.84
N ASP A 278 41.61 -16.70 -25.06
CA ASP A 278 42.18 -15.80 -26.08
C ASP A 278 41.33 -15.64 -27.37
N ASN A 279 40.15 -16.26 -27.37
CA ASN A 279 39.10 -16.23 -28.40
C ASN A 279 39.60 -16.61 -29.81
N ASP A 280 40.52 -17.57 -29.90
CA ASP A 280 41.07 -18.07 -31.16
C ASP A 280 40.26 -19.23 -31.78
N SER A 281 39.20 -19.69 -31.10
CA SER A 281 38.35 -20.84 -31.43
C SER A 281 38.89 -22.23 -31.07
N VAL A 282 39.91 -22.34 -30.23
CA VAL A 282 40.38 -23.58 -29.58
C VAL A 282 40.06 -23.49 -28.09
N GLU A 283 39.39 -24.51 -27.56
CA GLU A 283 39.06 -24.52 -26.13
C GLU A 283 40.33 -24.74 -25.29
N ASP A 284 40.49 -24.07 -24.14
CA ASP A 284 41.73 -24.07 -23.32
C ASP A 284 42.30 -25.46 -23.03
N PHE A 285 41.44 -26.48 -22.94
CA PHE A 285 41.89 -27.84 -22.62
C PHE A 285 42.55 -28.56 -23.81
N GLU A 286 42.33 -28.09 -25.03
CA GLU A 286 43.00 -28.52 -26.27
C GLU A 286 44.05 -27.50 -26.75
N ASP A 287 44.21 -26.39 -26.03
CA ASP A 287 45.12 -25.30 -26.34
C ASP A 287 46.41 -25.37 -25.48
N ASP A 288 47.57 -25.49 -26.12
CA ASP A 288 48.88 -25.46 -25.46
C ASP A 288 49.34 -24.01 -25.12
N CYS A 289 48.68 -23.01 -25.71
CA CYS A 289 48.90 -21.58 -25.59
C CYS A 289 47.78 -20.77 -24.90
N MET A 290 46.67 -21.36 -24.43
CA MET A 290 45.56 -20.82 -23.59
C MET A 290 45.35 -19.28 -23.54
N THR A 291 46.35 -18.52 -23.07
CA THR A 291 46.36 -17.04 -23.06
C THR A 291 47.34 -16.50 -24.11
N GLY A 292 47.06 -16.78 -25.38
CA GLY A 292 47.95 -16.55 -26.51
C GLY A 292 47.82 -15.18 -27.19
N ASP A 293 48.19 -15.09 -28.45
CA ASP A 293 48.04 -13.87 -29.24
C ASP A 293 46.54 -13.56 -29.47
N LEU A 294 46.04 -12.36 -29.16
CA LEU A 294 44.62 -12.04 -29.45
C LEU A 294 44.33 -11.72 -30.93
N GLY A 295 43.09 -11.98 -31.36
CA GLY A 295 42.52 -11.46 -32.61
C GLY A 295 42.89 -12.21 -33.89
N TRP A 296 43.08 -13.52 -33.78
CA TRP A 296 43.21 -14.45 -34.91
C TRP A 296 42.21 -15.60 -34.74
N THR A 297 42.32 -16.64 -35.55
CA THR A 297 41.44 -17.82 -35.44
C THR A 297 42.23 -19.04 -35.87
N ALA A 298 42.26 -20.07 -35.05
CA ALA A 298 42.85 -21.35 -35.33
C ALA A 298 42.27 -21.98 -36.60
N ASN A 299 43.17 -22.36 -37.52
CA ASN A 299 42.86 -23.09 -38.73
C ASN A 299 44.15 -23.59 -39.36
N SER A 300 44.04 -24.55 -40.28
CA SER A 300 45.16 -25.20 -41.00
C SER A 300 46.17 -24.30 -41.73
N THR A 301 46.04 -22.97 -41.70
CA THR A 301 47.00 -22.01 -42.26
C THR A 301 47.63 -21.06 -41.24
N THR A 302 47.15 -21.04 -40.00
CA THR A 302 47.63 -20.19 -38.92
C THR A 302 47.94 -20.96 -37.63
N ASP A 303 47.50 -22.22 -37.57
CA ASP A 303 47.71 -23.23 -36.54
C ASP A 303 47.69 -24.58 -37.30
N TYR A 304 48.89 -25.05 -37.69
CA TYR A 304 49.02 -26.15 -38.65
C TYR A 304 48.71 -27.51 -38.04
N ASP A 305 49.08 -27.72 -36.79
CA ASP A 305 48.93 -28.99 -36.06
C ASP A 305 47.71 -29.04 -35.13
N SER A 306 47.00 -27.91 -34.97
CA SER A 306 45.78 -27.79 -34.19
C SER A 306 45.99 -27.89 -32.69
N ASP A 307 47.06 -27.27 -32.18
CA ASP A 307 47.38 -27.19 -30.75
C ASP A 307 47.00 -25.85 -30.09
N GLY A 308 46.39 -24.91 -30.84
CA GLY A 308 45.95 -23.61 -30.34
C GLY A 308 47.08 -22.55 -30.28
N CYS A 309 48.32 -22.92 -30.60
CA CYS A 309 49.40 -21.96 -30.72
C CYS A 309 49.48 -21.40 -32.15
N LYS A 310 49.58 -20.08 -32.29
CA LYS A 310 49.73 -19.45 -33.60
C LYS A 310 51.12 -19.66 -34.22
N ASP A 311 51.17 -20.34 -35.38
CA ASP A 311 52.39 -20.61 -36.19
C ASP A 311 53.33 -19.39 -36.31
N SER A 312 52.75 -18.20 -36.52
CA SER A 312 53.51 -17.00 -36.89
C SER A 312 54.14 -16.24 -35.71
N GLY A 313 53.96 -16.72 -34.48
CA GLY A 313 54.22 -15.95 -33.28
C GLY A 313 54.67 -16.78 -32.08
N GLU A 314 53.73 -17.50 -31.49
CA GLU A 314 53.88 -18.14 -30.17
C GLU A 314 54.18 -19.63 -30.23
N ASP A 315 53.79 -20.27 -31.33
CA ASP A 315 54.26 -21.61 -31.65
C ASP A 315 55.72 -21.57 -32.11
N PHE A 316 56.48 -22.58 -31.72
CA PHE A 316 57.88 -22.76 -32.10
C PHE A 316 58.14 -24.11 -32.77
N ASP A 317 57.12 -24.94 -32.98
CA ASP A 317 57.16 -26.31 -33.53
C ASP A 317 55.85 -26.59 -34.30
N ASP A 318 55.65 -25.91 -35.44
CA ASP A 318 54.36 -25.83 -36.16
C ASP A 318 53.75 -27.21 -36.56
N ASP A 319 54.53 -28.30 -36.57
CA ASP A 319 54.06 -29.67 -36.89
C ASP A 319 54.11 -30.68 -35.73
N ASN A 320 54.44 -30.18 -34.53
CA ASN A 320 54.52 -30.87 -33.25
C ASN A 320 55.36 -32.16 -33.24
N ASP A 321 56.46 -32.17 -34.01
CA ASP A 321 57.36 -33.32 -34.11
C ASP A 321 58.46 -33.37 -33.03
N ASN A 322 58.55 -32.33 -32.17
CA ASN A 322 59.60 -32.03 -31.17
C ASN A 322 60.88 -31.37 -31.71
N VAL A 323 60.85 -30.79 -32.91
CA VAL A 323 61.96 -30.06 -33.52
C VAL A 323 61.51 -28.63 -33.84
N SER A 324 62.04 -27.67 -33.08
CA SER A 324 61.64 -26.29 -33.29
C SER A 324 61.95 -25.77 -34.71
N ASP A 325 61.05 -24.96 -35.28
CA ASP A 325 61.09 -24.41 -36.66
C ASP A 325 62.42 -23.74 -37.01
N MET A 326 63.12 -23.18 -36.02
CA MET A 326 64.41 -22.52 -36.23
C MET A 326 65.52 -23.48 -36.67
N VAL A 327 65.37 -24.77 -36.38
CA VAL A 327 66.33 -25.83 -36.68
C VAL A 327 65.74 -26.97 -37.51
N ASP A 328 64.45 -26.89 -37.84
CA ASP A 328 63.72 -27.81 -38.69
C ASP A 328 63.88 -27.45 -40.19
N ASP A 329 64.24 -28.42 -41.03
CA ASP A 329 64.30 -28.26 -42.50
C ASP A 329 62.90 -28.42 -43.16
N CYS A 330 61.94 -28.99 -42.44
CA CYS A 330 60.51 -29.17 -42.74
C CYS A 330 59.56 -28.63 -41.63
N PRO A 331 59.59 -27.34 -41.24
CA PRO A 331 58.79 -26.82 -40.12
C PRO A 331 57.27 -27.05 -40.20
N ILE A 332 56.73 -27.24 -41.41
CA ILE A 332 55.31 -27.56 -41.65
C ILE A 332 55.27 -28.93 -42.34
N GLY A 333 55.70 -29.96 -41.60
CA GLY A 333 55.94 -31.31 -42.08
C GLY A 333 54.74 -32.25 -41.95
N ASP A 334 55.00 -33.55 -41.79
CA ASP A 334 53.93 -34.53 -41.60
C ASP A 334 53.43 -34.44 -40.15
N LEU A 335 52.12 -34.45 -39.92
CA LEU A 335 51.58 -34.46 -38.54
C LEU A 335 51.56 -35.86 -37.92
N ASN A 336 51.44 -35.93 -36.59
CA ASN A 336 51.29 -37.18 -35.81
C ASN A 336 52.51 -38.12 -35.81
N TRP A 337 53.71 -37.56 -35.77
CA TRP A 337 54.95 -38.32 -35.54
C TRP A 337 55.88 -37.53 -34.63
N THR A 338 57.07 -38.06 -34.36
CA THR A 338 58.08 -37.36 -33.56
C THR A 338 59.46 -37.60 -34.17
N SER A 339 60.29 -36.56 -34.24
CA SER A 339 61.69 -36.69 -34.66
C SER A 339 62.50 -37.46 -33.62
N ILE A 340 62.72 -38.73 -33.93
CA ILE A 340 63.62 -39.60 -33.17
C ILE A 340 64.55 -40.31 -34.12
N SER A 341 65.70 -40.78 -33.64
CA SER A 341 66.71 -41.51 -34.44
C SER A 341 66.21 -42.76 -35.23
N ALA A 342 64.95 -43.17 -35.05
CA ALA A 342 64.31 -44.26 -35.76
C ALA A 342 63.37 -43.80 -36.91
N THR A 343 62.95 -42.54 -36.89
CA THR A 343 61.99 -41.91 -37.83
C THR A 343 62.59 -40.70 -38.56
N ASP A 344 63.67 -40.13 -38.03
CA ASP A 344 64.49 -39.07 -38.62
C ASP A 344 65.97 -39.45 -38.44
N TYR A 345 66.63 -39.88 -39.53
CA TYR A 345 67.97 -40.48 -39.48
C TYR A 345 69.10 -39.44 -39.49
N ASP A 346 68.89 -38.27 -40.08
CA ASP A 346 69.85 -37.16 -40.14
C ASP A 346 69.54 -36.01 -39.18
N SER A 347 68.45 -36.10 -38.43
CA SER A 347 68.01 -35.15 -37.41
C SER A 347 67.73 -33.77 -38.03
N ASP A 348 67.07 -33.77 -39.18
CA ASP A 348 66.71 -32.56 -39.93
C ASP A 348 65.27 -32.10 -39.71
N GLY A 349 64.46 -32.84 -38.92
CA GLY A 349 63.05 -32.51 -38.67
C GLY A 349 62.09 -32.98 -39.77
N CYS A 350 62.59 -33.71 -40.78
CA CYS A 350 61.76 -34.27 -41.84
C CYS A 350 61.52 -35.78 -41.63
N GLN A 351 60.27 -36.24 -41.70
CA GLN A 351 59.96 -37.67 -41.59
C GLN A 351 60.62 -38.48 -42.72
N ASP A 352 61.53 -39.38 -42.35
CA ASP A 352 62.18 -40.27 -43.31
C ASP A 352 61.24 -41.38 -43.77
N SER A 353 61.10 -41.52 -45.09
CA SER A 353 60.34 -42.63 -45.67
C SER A 353 60.98 -43.98 -45.33
N SER A 354 60.19 -44.89 -44.77
CA SER A 354 60.60 -46.25 -44.36
C SER A 354 61.21 -47.13 -45.45
#